data_AF-A0A4Z0GNZ1-F1
#
_entry.id   AF-A0A4Z0GNZ1-F1
#
_cell.length_a   1.000
_cell.length_b   1.000
_cell.length_c   1.000
_cell.angle_alpha   90.00
_cell.angle_beta   90.00
_cell.angle_gamma   90.00
#
_symmetry.space_group_name_H-M   'P 1'
#
loop_
_entity.id
_entity.type
_entity.pdbx_description
1 polymer ?
#
loop_
_entity_poly.entity_id
_entity_poly.type
_entity_poly.pdbx_seq_one_letter_code
_entity_poly.pdbx_strand_id
1 'polypeptide(L)'
;MKINAAIVDDYLNGVSSDRYSDSWVFNEIEKGEHLFDEPDRDLAPKVQEIRDRVDQVVNSFIPFNYKIWSGLFPESQKRLESVFVQLVVGCPSPYEAMVREDLNHREVIIFDLIRFNRYGSLRASEIVRAMLTHECAHILLHQDYPENSAASYKDKMKFLLFDEGLAHFLALSEDVEQYDWNNKESMARKKESFHIFNEVIQEQDKNRQKIFLRNACSGHFWEKFACITGMFLWSDTYASSGIKGVKTVYEKGWKNFSNTICWRKY
;
A
#
# COMPACT_ATOMS: atom_id res chain seq x y z
N MET A 1 11.41 4.91 11.04
CA MET A 1 11.59 3.68 10.26
C MET A 1 13.07 3.31 10.24
N LYS A 2 13.38 2.03 10.09
CA LYS A 2 14.75 1.49 10.04
C LYS A 2 15.08 1.07 8.62
N ILE A 3 16.15 1.61 8.07
CA ILE A 3 16.61 1.28 6.71
C ILE A 3 17.68 0.21 6.80
N ASN A 4 17.53 -0.84 5.98
CA ASN A 4 18.63 -1.74 5.64
C ASN A 4 18.95 -1.56 4.15
N ALA A 5 20.16 -1.08 3.86
CA ALA A 5 20.64 -0.83 2.50
C ALA A 5 21.83 -1.73 2.10
N ALA A 6 22.13 -2.77 2.87
CA ALA A 6 23.36 -3.56 2.69
C ALA A 6 23.54 -4.11 1.26
N ILE A 7 22.47 -4.58 0.61
CA ILE A 7 22.50 -5.08 -0.77
C ILE A 7 22.85 -3.96 -1.76
N VAL A 8 22.24 -2.79 -1.58
CA VAL A 8 22.50 -1.60 -2.40
C VAL A 8 23.93 -1.11 -2.19
N ASP A 9 24.41 -1.09 -0.94
CA ASP A 9 25.78 -0.72 -0.59
C ASP A 9 26.80 -1.63 -1.27
N ASP A 10 26.61 -2.95 -1.20
CA ASP A 10 27.48 -3.93 -1.87
C ASP A 10 27.50 -3.72 -3.39
N TYR A 11 26.32 -3.53 -4.00
CA TYR A 11 26.21 -3.20 -5.42
C TYR A 11 26.97 -1.92 -5.77
N LEU A 12 26.74 -0.81 -5.07
CA LEU A 12 27.40 0.47 -5.36
C LEU A 12 28.92 0.41 -5.16
N ASN A 13 29.41 -0.42 -4.25
CA ASN A 13 30.84 -0.60 -3.95
C ASN A 13 31.59 -1.55 -4.90
N GLY A 14 30.93 -2.15 -5.90
CA GLY A 14 31.64 -3.06 -6.81
C GLY A 14 31.70 -4.51 -6.34
N VAL A 15 30.96 -4.87 -5.30
CA VAL A 15 30.94 -6.24 -4.78
C VAL A 15 30.19 -7.16 -5.76
N SER A 16 30.69 -8.39 -5.94
CA SER A 16 30.05 -9.41 -6.77
C SER A 16 28.61 -9.68 -6.31
N SER A 17 27.70 -9.92 -7.26
CA SER A 17 26.31 -10.28 -6.99
C SER A 17 26.18 -11.56 -6.15
N ASP A 18 27.15 -12.48 -6.25
CA ASP A 18 27.23 -13.70 -5.42
C ASP A 18 27.17 -13.44 -3.91
N ARG A 19 27.49 -12.22 -3.46
CA ARG A 19 27.48 -11.86 -2.04
C ARG A 19 26.08 -11.58 -1.50
N TYR A 20 25.12 -11.25 -2.37
CA TYR A 20 23.78 -10.84 -1.97
C TYR A 20 22.66 -11.55 -2.74
N SER A 21 22.93 -12.23 -3.85
CA SER A 21 21.93 -12.94 -4.66
C SER A 21 21.18 -14.04 -3.88
N ASP A 22 21.80 -14.62 -2.86
CA ASP A 22 21.19 -15.61 -1.96
C ASP A 22 20.37 -14.99 -0.80
N SER A 23 20.17 -13.67 -0.81
CA SER A 23 19.34 -13.00 0.20
C SER A 23 17.93 -13.58 0.28
N TRP A 24 17.37 -13.60 1.50
CA TRP A 24 15.99 -14.03 1.76
C TRP A 24 14.98 -13.27 0.88
N VAL A 25 15.26 -12.00 0.56
CA VAL A 25 14.39 -11.14 -0.27
C VAL A 25 14.04 -11.83 -1.58
N PHE A 26 15.02 -12.45 -2.25
CA PHE A 26 14.86 -13.06 -3.57
C PHE A 26 14.14 -14.42 -3.51
N ASN A 27 14.08 -15.05 -2.34
CA ASN A 27 13.34 -16.30 -2.12
C ASN A 27 11.88 -16.06 -1.70
N GLU A 28 11.57 -14.86 -1.22
CA GLU A 28 10.24 -14.49 -0.73
C GLU A 28 9.47 -13.62 -1.72
N ILE A 29 10.00 -13.34 -2.91
CA ILE A 29 9.26 -12.61 -3.95
C ILE A 29 8.03 -13.42 -4.39
N GLU A 30 8.25 -14.67 -4.79
CA GLU A 30 7.21 -15.64 -5.14
C GLU A 30 7.44 -16.94 -4.41
N LYS A 31 6.37 -17.52 -3.85
CA LYS A 31 6.49 -18.68 -2.97
C LYS A 31 7.08 -19.88 -3.70
N GLY A 32 8.27 -20.29 -3.26
CA GLY A 32 8.96 -21.48 -3.79
C GLY A 32 9.84 -21.19 -5.00
N GLU A 33 10.01 -19.93 -5.38
CA GLU A 33 10.89 -19.52 -6.47
C GLU A 33 12.01 -18.61 -5.93
N HIS A 34 13.21 -18.79 -6.48
CA HIS A 34 14.30 -17.85 -6.29
C HIS A 34 14.34 -16.91 -7.50
N LEU A 35 14.10 -15.63 -7.24
CA LEU A 35 13.91 -14.60 -8.26
C LEU A 35 14.98 -13.51 -8.11
N PHE A 36 16.06 -13.65 -8.88
CA PHE A 36 17.15 -12.69 -8.96
C PHE A 36 17.46 -12.36 -10.43
N ASP A 37 17.47 -11.06 -10.75
CA ASP A 37 17.91 -10.52 -12.03
C ASP A 37 19.19 -9.72 -11.78
N GLU A 38 20.29 -10.12 -12.40
CA GLU A 38 21.59 -9.53 -12.10
C GLU A 38 21.61 -8.03 -12.44
N PRO A 39 21.91 -7.14 -11.47
CA PRO A 39 21.80 -5.71 -11.70
C PRO A 39 22.89 -5.19 -12.62
N ASP A 40 22.48 -4.46 -13.66
CA ASP A 40 23.38 -3.79 -14.61
C ASP A 40 24.27 -2.75 -13.93
N ARG A 41 25.57 -3.04 -13.86
CA ARG A 41 26.60 -2.23 -13.22
C ARG A 41 26.68 -0.79 -13.76
N ASP A 42 26.33 -0.57 -15.02
CA ASP A 42 26.38 0.76 -15.65
C ASP A 42 25.32 1.72 -15.06
N LEU A 43 24.32 1.18 -14.34
CA LEU A 43 23.30 1.96 -13.67
C LEU A 43 23.70 2.43 -12.27
N ALA A 44 24.87 2.07 -11.75
CA ALA A 44 25.31 2.42 -10.40
C ALA A 44 25.20 3.93 -10.07
N PRO A 45 25.59 4.88 -10.96
CA PRO A 45 25.42 6.31 -10.69
C PRO A 45 23.96 6.72 -10.51
N LYS A 46 23.04 6.12 -11.28
CA LYS A 46 21.60 6.42 -11.19
C LYS A 46 20.97 5.79 -9.95
N VAL A 47 21.40 4.58 -9.58
CA VAL A 47 20.99 3.91 -8.35
C VAL A 47 21.43 4.72 -7.13
N GLN A 48 22.64 5.30 -7.13
CA GLN A 48 23.10 6.20 -6.06
C GLN A 48 22.17 7.42 -5.93
N GLU A 49 21.83 8.08 -7.04
CA GLU A 49 20.93 9.25 -7.01
C GLU A 49 19.54 8.90 -6.45
N ILE A 50 18.99 7.75 -6.87
CA ILE A 50 17.71 7.25 -6.37
C ILE A 50 17.81 6.92 -4.88
N ARG A 51 18.89 6.23 -4.47
CA ARG A 51 19.13 5.87 -3.07
C ARG A 51 19.13 7.11 -2.18
N ASP A 52 19.89 8.15 -2.53
CA ASP A 52 20.00 9.36 -1.71
C ASP A 52 18.64 10.01 -1.46
N ARG A 53 17.77 10.01 -2.49
CA ARG A 53 16.41 10.53 -2.38
C ARG A 53 15.49 9.62 -1.57
N VAL A 54 15.56 8.31 -1.79
CA VAL A 54 14.77 7.33 -1.02
C VAL A 54 15.16 7.38 0.45
N ASP A 55 16.45 7.46 0.77
CA ASP A 55 16.96 7.64 2.13
C ASP A 55 16.40 8.92 2.75
N GLN A 56 16.34 10.04 2.01
CA GLN A 56 15.72 11.27 2.48
C GLN A 56 14.22 11.09 2.77
N VAL A 57 13.47 10.46 1.85
CA VAL A 57 12.03 10.22 1.99
C VAL A 57 11.72 9.31 3.18
N VAL A 58 12.50 8.25 3.40
CA VAL A 58 12.25 7.30 4.49
C VAL A 58 12.64 7.91 5.85
N ASN A 59 13.78 8.61 5.94
CA ASN A 59 14.24 9.21 7.21
C ASN A 59 13.40 10.41 7.62
N SER A 60 12.90 11.19 6.66
CA SER A 60 12.05 12.38 6.90
C SER A 60 10.63 12.15 6.38
N PHE A 61 10.09 10.95 6.60
CA PHE A 61 8.82 10.54 6.03
C PHE A 61 7.68 11.47 6.44
N ILE A 62 7.11 12.13 5.44
CA ILE A 62 5.86 12.87 5.52
C ILE A 62 4.87 12.16 4.59
N PRO A 63 3.78 11.59 5.12
CA PRO A 63 2.78 10.90 4.29
C PRO A 63 2.07 11.88 3.38
N PHE A 64 1.54 11.37 2.27
CA PHE A 64 0.52 12.10 1.51
C PHE A 64 -0.66 12.44 2.43
N ASN A 65 -1.40 13.50 2.09
CA ASN A 65 -2.60 13.89 2.84
C ASN A 65 -2.34 14.11 4.34
N TYR A 66 -1.19 14.69 4.69
CA TYR A 66 -0.70 14.84 6.06
C TYR A 66 -1.75 15.39 7.06
N LYS A 67 -2.62 16.31 6.63
CA LYS A 67 -3.71 16.85 7.47
C LYS A 67 -4.73 15.79 7.87
N ILE A 68 -5.11 14.91 6.95
CA ILE A 68 -5.99 13.77 7.22
C ILE A 68 -5.24 12.76 8.08
N TRP A 69 -4.04 12.38 7.64
CA TRP A 69 -3.17 11.42 8.32
C TRP A 69 -2.97 11.74 9.80
N SER A 70 -2.50 12.95 10.11
CA SER A 70 -2.23 13.39 11.49
C SER A 70 -3.49 13.46 12.36
N GLY A 71 -4.67 13.63 11.76
CA GLY A 71 -5.95 13.57 12.45
C GLY A 71 -6.40 12.16 12.81
N LEU A 72 -5.96 11.16 12.04
CA LEU A 72 -6.29 9.74 12.23
C LEU A 72 -5.27 9.01 13.09
N PHE A 73 -3.99 9.26 12.86
CA PHE A 73 -2.88 8.53 13.46
C PHE A 73 -2.02 9.45 14.35
N PRO A 74 -2.49 9.77 15.56
CA PRO A 74 -1.69 10.53 16.51
C PRO A 74 -0.41 9.76 16.85
N GLU A 75 0.69 10.50 17.03
CA GLU A 75 2.02 9.94 17.32
C GLU A 75 2.52 8.92 16.27
N SER A 76 2.02 8.98 15.02
CA SER A 76 2.40 8.04 13.96
C SER A 76 3.91 7.89 13.76
N GLN A 77 4.69 8.97 13.91
CA GLN A 77 6.15 8.89 13.81
C GLN A 77 6.74 7.87 14.78
N LYS A 78 6.33 7.91 16.06
CA LYS A 78 6.77 6.98 17.10
C LYS A 78 6.29 5.56 16.81
N ARG A 79 5.03 5.43 16.40
CA ARG A 79 4.39 4.14 16.07
C ARG A 79 5.03 3.46 14.85
N LEU A 80 5.69 4.22 13.98
CA LEU A 80 6.40 3.73 12.79
C LEU A 80 7.93 3.59 12.99
N GLU A 81 8.46 3.79 14.19
CA GLU A 81 9.90 3.66 14.47
C GLU A 81 10.42 2.24 14.21
N SER A 82 9.58 1.22 14.44
CA SER A 82 9.94 -0.19 14.27
C SER A 82 9.78 -0.72 12.86
N VAL A 83 9.17 0.03 11.93
CA VAL A 83 8.95 -0.42 10.55
C VAL A 83 10.29 -0.54 9.83
N PHE A 84 10.49 -1.67 9.17
CA PHE A 84 11.70 -1.97 8.41
C PHE A 84 11.49 -1.68 6.93
N VAL A 85 12.43 -0.94 6.36
CA VAL A 85 12.52 -0.66 4.93
C VAL A 85 13.82 -1.30 4.42
N GLN A 86 13.71 -2.20 3.47
CA GLN A 86 14.84 -2.87 2.84
C GLN A 86 15.04 -2.28 1.44
N LEU A 87 16.21 -1.68 1.21
CA LEU A 87 16.61 -1.24 -0.12
C LEU A 87 17.43 -2.36 -0.76
N VAL A 88 17.10 -2.70 -2.00
CA VAL A 88 17.74 -3.78 -2.77
C VAL A 88 18.02 -3.38 -4.21
N VAL A 89 18.80 -4.22 -4.88
CA VAL A 89 18.85 -4.32 -6.34
C VAL A 89 18.79 -5.79 -6.72
N GLY A 90 18.15 -6.09 -7.83
CA GLY A 90 18.13 -7.42 -8.43
C GLY A 90 16.80 -8.15 -8.35
N CYS A 91 15.70 -7.50 -7.96
CA CYS A 91 14.36 -8.03 -8.13
C CYS A 91 13.98 -8.01 -9.63
N PRO A 92 13.36 -9.07 -10.19
CA PRO A 92 12.88 -9.06 -11.56
C PRO A 92 11.71 -8.07 -11.76
N SER A 93 11.46 -7.63 -12.98
CA SER A 93 10.21 -6.90 -13.29
C SER A 93 9.01 -7.85 -13.09
N PRO A 94 7.88 -7.39 -12.52
CA PRO A 94 7.52 -6.01 -12.15
C PRO A 94 7.71 -5.69 -10.65
N TYR A 95 8.70 -6.28 -9.98
CA TYR A 95 8.89 -6.14 -8.54
C TYR A 95 9.79 -4.94 -8.19
N GLU A 96 9.34 -3.70 -8.45
CA GLU A 96 10.05 -2.51 -7.95
C GLU A 96 9.83 -2.23 -6.47
N ALA A 97 8.68 -2.64 -5.94
CA ALA A 97 8.28 -2.30 -4.60
C ALA A 97 7.24 -3.30 -4.09
N MET A 98 7.43 -3.79 -2.87
CA MET A 98 6.61 -4.86 -2.31
C MET A 98 6.71 -4.93 -0.79
N VAL A 99 5.73 -5.55 -0.15
CA VAL A 99 5.81 -5.94 1.27
C VAL A 99 5.97 -7.45 1.37
N ARG A 100 6.93 -7.90 2.19
CA ARG A 100 7.17 -9.32 2.48
C ARG A 100 7.39 -9.51 3.96
N GLU A 101 7.15 -10.74 4.40
CA GLU A 101 7.45 -11.16 5.76
C GLU A 101 8.88 -11.71 5.81
N ASP A 102 9.70 -11.23 6.74
CA ASP A 102 11.05 -11.75 6.94
C ASP A 102 11.06 -13.07 7.73
N LEU A 103 12.24 -13.67 7.88
CA LEU A 103 12.43 -14.92 8.63
C LEU A 103 12.01 -14.86 10.11
N ASN A 104 11.74 -13.66 10.66
CA ASN A 104 11.27 -13.45 12.03
C ASN A 104 9.77 -13.08 12.08
N HIS A 105 9.02 -13.31 10.99
CA HIS A 105 7.61 -12.97 10.86
C HIS A 105 7.33 -11.46 10.97
N ARG A 106 8.26 -10.62 10.51
CA ARG A 106 8.09 -9.16 10.48
C ARG A 106 7.78 -8.71 9.07
N GLU A 107 6.78 -7.84 8.91
CA GLU A 107 6.54 -7.16 7.64
C GLU A 107 7.67 -6.17 7.34
N VAL A 108 8.22 -6.28 6.13
CA VAL A 108 9.30 -5.46 5.60
C VAL A 108 8.85 -4.87 4.28
N ILE A 109 8.97 -3.54 4.17
CA ILE A 109 8.74 -2.82 2.92
C ILE A 109 10.03 -2.86 2.11
N ILE A 110 9.98 -3.39 0.89
CA ILE A 110 11.13 -3.62 0.03
C ILE A 110 11.04 -2.71 -1.18
N PHE A 111 12.12 -1.99 -1.47
CA PHE A 111 12.27 -1.15 -2.65
C PHE A 111 13.47 -1.59 -3.48
N ASP A 112 13.24 -1.99 -4.72
CA ASP A 112 14.29 -2.25 -5.68
C ASP A 112 14.67 -0.96 -6.42
N LEU A 113 15.85 -0.42 -6.11
CA LEU A 113 16.30 0.88 -6.61
C LEU A 113 16.67 0.86 -8.10
N ILE A 114 17.09 -0.26 -8.66
CA ILE A 114 17.44 -0.34 -10.08
C ILE A 114 16.19 -0.27 -10.95
N ARG A 115 15.07 -0.85 -10.49
CA ARG A 115 13.77 -0.77 -11.17
C ARG A 115 13.16 0.62 -11.17
N PHE A 116 13.51 1.47 -10.20
CA PHE A 116 13.06 2.87 -10.17
C PHE A 116 13.70 3.74 -11.25
N ASN A 117 14.81 3.29 -11.86
CA ASN A 117 15.51 4.03 -12.91
C ASN A 117 14.60 4.43 -14.09
N ARG A 118 13.61 3.61 -14.44
CA ARG A 118 12.67 3.90 -15.54
C ARG A 118 11.78 5.12 -15.30
N TYR A 119 11.62 5.54 -14.05
CA TYR A 119 10.76 6.67 -13.66
C TYR A 119 11.55 7.98 -13.52
N GLY A 120 12.88 7.91 -13.35
CA GLY A 120 13.72 9.02 -12.93
C GLY A 120 13.63 9.28 -11.41
N SER A 121 14.67 9.92 -10.87
CA SER A 121 14.90 10.07 -9.43
C SER A 121 13.81 10.86 -8.69
N LEU A 122 13.26 11.92 -9.31
CA LEU A 122 12.17 12.73 -8.75
C LEU A 122 10.90 11.88 -8.59
N ARG A 123 10.48 11.22 -9.66
CA ARG A 123 9.25 10.39 -9.66
C ARG A 123 9.41 9.15 -8.78
N ALA A 124 10.61 8.58 -8.68
CA ALA A 124 10.90 7.49 -7.74
C ALA A 124 10.61 7.90 -6.29
N SER A 125 10.98 9.14 -5.91
CA SER A 125 10.72 9.67 -4.57
C SER A 125 9.23 9.79 -4.26
N GLU A 126 8.44 10.24 -5.24
CA GLU A 126 6.98 10.34 -5.13
C GLU A 126 6.34 8.96 -4.99
N ILE A 127 6.76 7.98 -5.80
CA ILE A 127 6.25 6.60 -5.74
C ILE A 127 6.58 5.97 -4.38
N VAL A 128 7.82 6.13 -3.90
CA VAL A 128 8.22 5.64 -2.58
C VAL A 128 7.41 6.30 -1.48
N ARG A 129 7.20 7.62 -1.51
CA ARG A 129 6.37 8.33 -0.52
C ARG A 129 4.91 7.86 -0.56
N ALA A 130 4.35 7.63 -1.76
CA ALA A 130 3.00 7.10 -1.92
C ALA A 130 2.88 5.67 -1.36
N MET A 131 3.82 4.78 -1.68
CA MET A 131 3.81 3.42 -1.15
C MET A 131 4.02 3.38 0.36
N LEU A 132 4.97 4.16 0.89
CA LEU A 132 5.13 4.29 2.35
C LEU A 132 3.84 4.80 3.01
N THR A 133 3.13 5.74 2.38
CA THR A 133 1.81 6.19 2.88
C THR A 133 0.82 5.03 2.92
N HIS A 134 0.74 4.24 1.85
CA HIS A 134 -0.15 3.09 1.76
C HIS A 134 0.16 2.04 2.85
N GLU A 135 1.40 1.53 2.88
CA GLU A 135 1.78 0.45 3.79
C GLU A 135 1.80 0.89 5.25
N CYS A 136 2.26 2.12 5.54
CA CYS A 136 2.21 2.62 6.91
C CYS A 136 0.78 2.85 7.39
N ALA A 137 -0.19 3.11 6.50
CA ALA A 137 -1.59 3.24 6.88
C ALA A 137 -2.12 1.90 7.39
N HIS A 138 -1.81 0.78 6.72
CA HIS A 138 -2.14 -0.57 7.19
C HIS A 138 -1.56 -0.84 8.58
N ILE A 139 -0.26 -0.62 8.75
CA ILE A 139 0.43 -0.87 10.03
C ILE A 139 -0.22 -0.08 11.18
N LEU A 140 -0.54 1.21 10.96
CA LEU A 140 -1.18 2.04 11.98
C LEU A 140 -2.63 1.63 12.21
N LEU A 141 -3.37 1.30 11.16
CA LEU A 141 -4.75 0.84 11.27
C LEU A 141 -4.85 -0.48 12.02
N HIS A 142 -3.97 -1.44 11.76
CA HIS A 142 -3.97 -2.75 12.43
C HIS A 142 -3.59 -2.66 13.91
N GLN A 143 -2.80 -1.67 14.31
CA GLN A 143 -2.54 -1.36 15.72
C GLN A 143 -3.82 -0.86 16.42
N ASP A 144 -4.67 -0.10 15.73
CA ASP A 144 -5.93 0.42 16.28
C ASP A 144 -7.08 -0.61 16.18
N TYR A 145 -7.08 -1.41 15.11
CA TYR A 145 -8.10 -2.39 14.74
C TYR A 145 -7.47 -3.69 14.21
N PRO A 146 -7.11 -4.65 15.08
CA PRO A 146 -6.50 -5.91 14.67
C PRO A 146 -7.40 -6.74 13.73
N GLU A 147 -6.82 -7.27 12.63
CA GLU A 147 -7.54 -8.04 11.60
C GLU A 147 -8.25 -9.28 12.16
N ASN A 148 -7.66 -9.92 13.18
CA ASN A 148 -8.20 -11.11 13.83
C ASN A 148 -9.61 -10.92 14.44
N SER A 149 -10.09 -9.68 14.52
CA SER A 149 -11.46 -9.35 14.92
C SER A 149 -12.53 -9.62 13.85
N ALA A 150 -12.15 -9.87 12.59
CA ALA A 150 -13.05 -10.15 11.47
C ALA A 150 -13.29 -11.67 11.27
N ALA A 151 -14.37 -12.18 11.87
CA ALA A 151 -14.64 -13.62 11.91
C ALA A 151 -15.42 -14.16 10.68
N SER A 152 -16.45 -13.45 10.24
CA SER A 152 -17.31 -13.91 9.13
C SER A 152 -16.82 -13.41 7.77
N TYR A 153 -17.31 -14.03 6.68
CA TYR A 153 -17.06 -13.53 5.32
C TYR A 153 -17.43 -12.05 5.16
N LYS A 154 -18.60 -11.66 5.64
CA LYS A 154 -19.06 -10.27 5.59
C LYS A 154 -18.17 -9.35 6.42
N ASP A 155 -17.71 -9.80 7.58
CA ASP A 155 -16.80 -9.01 8.42
C ASP A 155 -15.46 -8.79 7.73
N LYS A 156 -14.88 -9.85 7.15
CA LYS A 156 -13.64 -9.75 6.39
C LYS A 156 -13.77 -8.78 5.23
N MET A 157 -14.86 -8.86 4.46
CA MET A 157 -15.11 -7.93 3.36
C MET A 157 -15.26 -6.47 3.82
N LYS A 158 -15.93 -6.23 4.97
CA LYS A 158 -16.03 -4.88 5.55
C LYS A 158 -14.69 -4.37 6.05
N PHE A 159 -13.89 -5.24 6.66
CA PHE A 159 -12.55 -4.91 7.11
C PHE A 159 -11.67 -4.53 5.92
N LEU A 160 -11.64 -5.33 4.86
CA LEU A 160 -10.91 -5.01 3.62
C LEU A 160 -11.36 -3.68 3.02
N LEU A 161 -12.67 -3.40 2.99
CA LEU A 161 -13.18 -2.11 2.52
C LEU A 161 -12.63 -0.92 3.32
N PHE A 162 -12.57 -1.08 4.64
CA PHE A 162 -12.13 -0.04 5.56
C PHE A 162 -10.63 0.18 5.44
N ASP A 163 -9.86 -0.92 5.51
CA ASP A 163 -8.41 -0.95 5.58
C ASP A 163 -7.75 -0.54 4.25
N GLU A 164 -7.92 -1.34 3.21
CA GLU A 164 -7.38 -1.08 1.87
C GLU A 164 -7.95 0.18 1.26
N GLY A 165 -9.23 0.45 1.52
CA GLY A 165 -9.87 1.68 1.10
C GLY A 165 -9.18 2.90 1.69
N LEU A 166 -8.84 2.88 2.98
CA LEU A 166 -8.19 4.02 3.64
C LEU A 166 -6.77 4.19 3.14
N ALA A 167 -6.01 3.10 3.06
CA ALA A 167 -4.63 3.11 2.59
C ALA A 167 -4.53 3.66 1.17
N HIS A 168 -5.42 3.24 0.26
CA HIS A 168 -5.48 3.80 -1.09
C HIS A 168 -5.98 5.24 -1.15
N PHE A 169 -7.00 5.61 -0.36
CA PHE A 169 -7.48 7.00 -0.30
C PHE A 169 -6.37 7.97 0.13
N LEU A 170 -5.57 7.59 1.13
CA LEU A 170 -4.46 8.41 1.61
C LEU A 170 -3.28 8.46 0.63
N ALA A 171 -3.04 7.41 -0.14
CA ALA A 171 -1.87 7.28 -1.01
C ALA A 171 -2.11 7.66 -2.49
N LEU A 172 -3.36 7.82 -2.94
CA LEU A 172 -3.71 8.01 -4.35
C LEU A 172 -3.10 9.29 -4.96
N SER A 173 -3.16 10.38 -4.22
CA SER A 173 -2.63 11.69 -4.62
C SER A 173 -2.04 12.40 -3.41
N GLU A 174 -1.04 13.27 -3.63
CA GLU A 174 -0.40 14.03 -2.53
C GLU A 174 -1.42 14.83 -1.72
N ASP A 175 -2.42 15.36 -2.42
CA ASP A 175 -3.57 16.06 -1.87
C ASP A 175 -4.85 15.52 -2.53
N VAL A 176 -5.75 14.96 -1.72
CA VAL A 176 -7.04 14.42 -2.18
C VAL A 176 -7.95 15.49 -2.76
N GLU A 177 -7.74 16.77 -2.43
CA GLU A 177 -8.50 17.90 -3.00
C GLU A 177 -8.11 18.19 -4.45
N GLN A 178 -6.91 17.75 -4.87
CA GLN A 178 -6.42 17.94 -6.24
C GLN A 178 -6.79 16.78 -7.18
N TYR A 179 -7.25 15.65 -6.64
CA TYR A 179 -7.70 14.53 -7.44
C TYR A 179 -9.14 14.76 -7.94
N ASP A 180 -9.37 14.59 -9.24
CA ASP A 180 -10.72 14.70 -9.79
C ASP A 180 -11.53 13.41 -9.58
N TRP A 181 -12.20 13.34 -8.43
CA TRP A 181 -13.08 12.24 -8.05
C TRP A 181 -14.35 12.14 -8.91
N ASN A 182 -14.69 13.18 -9.67
CA ASN A 182 -15.96 13.29 -10.41
C ASN A 182 -15.78 13.24 -11.93
N ASN A 183 -14.55 13.06 -12.43
CA ASN A 183 -14.34 12.84 -13.86
C ASN A 183 -15.05 11.55 -14.32
N LYS A 184 -15.26 11.44 -15.64
CA LYS A 184 -16.01 10.34 -16.26
C LYS A 184 -15.43 8.96 -15.91
N GLU A 185 -14.11 8.83 -15.84
CA GLU A 185 -13.44 7.56 -15.53
C GLU A 185 -13.62 7.20 -14.04
N SER A 186 -13.32 8.13 -13.13
CA SER A 186 -13.52 7.97 -11.68
C SER A 186 -14.96 7.56 -11.36
N MET A 187 -15.94 8.22 -11.96
CA MET A 187 -17.35 7.91 -11.76
C MET A 187 -17.74 6.54 -12.32
N ALA A 188 -17.16 6.11 -13.45
CA ALA A 188 -17.39 4.78 -14.00
C ALA A 188 -16.79 3.70 -13.08
N ARG A 189 -15.55 3.88 -12.62
CA ARG A 189 -14.87 2.97 -11.67
C ARG A 189 -15.61 2.88 -10.34
N LYS A 190 -16.08 4.00 -9.83
CA LYS A 190 -16.92 4.06 -8.63
C LYS A 190 -18.19 3.23 -8.83
N LYS A 191 -18.93 3.45 -9.92
CA LYS A 191 -20.17 2.72 -10.17
C LYS A 191 -19.94 1.20 -10.29
N GLU A 192 -18.92 0.81 -11.05
CA GLU A 192 -18.55 -0.60 -11.27
C GLU A 192 -18.16 -1.30 -9.97
N SER A 193 -17.23 -0.71 -9.21
CA SER A 193 -16.76 -1.29 -7.94
C SER A 193 -17.89 -1.45 -6.92
N PHE A 194 -18.77 -0.45 -6.77
CA PHE A 194 -19.93 -0.55 -5.89
C PHE A 194 -20.93 -1.62 -6.33
N HIS A 195 -21.17 -1.75 -7.63
CA HIS A 195 -22.05 -2.79 -8.16
C HIS A 195 -21.50 -4.19 -7.83
N ILE A 196 -20.23 -4.44 -8.14
CA ILE A 196 -19.56 -5.72 -7.83
C ILE A 196 -19.60 -5.99 -6.32
N PHE A 197 -19.22 -5.01 -5.49
CA PHE A 197 -19.19 -5.21 -4.05
C PHE A 197 -20.57 -5.54 -3.47
N ASN A 198 -21.64 -4.91 -3.97
CA ASN A 198 -23.02 -5.20 -3.56
C ASN A 198 -23.46 -6.63 -3.84
N GLU A 199 -23.08 -7.18 -4.99
CA GLU A 199 -23.39 -8.57 -5.32
C GLU A 199 -22.56 -9.52 -4.44
N VAL A 200 -21.27 -9.24 -4.36
CA VAL A 200 -20.30 -10.08 -3.67
C VAL A 200 -20.57 -10.16 -2.17
N ILE A 201 -20.95 -9.06 -1.52
CA ILE A 201 -21.20 -9.05 -0.06
C ILE A 201 -22.42 -9.91 0.33
N GLN A 202 -23.34 -10.19 -0.59
CA GLN A 202 -24.50 -11.04 -0.35
C GLN A 202 -24.27 -12.52 -0.67
N GLU A 203 -23.10 -12.88 -1.18
CA GLU A 203 -22.76 -14.27 -1.51
C GLU A 203 -22.91 -15.21 -0.31
N GLN A 204 -23.52 -16.37 -0.53
CA GLN A 204 -23.76 -17.41 0.48
C GLN A 204 -22.94 -18.68 0.22
N ASP A 205 -22.52 -18.91 -1.02
CA ASP A 205 -21.67 -20.05 -1.37
C ASP A 205 -20.24 -19.88 -0.83
N LYS A 206 -19.81 -20.82 0.03
CA LYS A 206 -18.51 -20.73 0.72
C LYS A 206 -17.31 -20.82 -0.23
N ASN A 207 -17.42 -21.49 -1.36
CA ASN A 207 -16.31 -21.59 -2.32
C ASN A 207 -16.15 -20.29 -3.08
N ARG A 208 -17.27 -19.69 -3.52
CA ARG A 208 -17.28 -18.35 -4.12
C ARG A 208 -16.81 -17.28 -3.15
N GLN A 209 -17.23 -17.33 -1.88
CA GLN A 209 -16.72 -16.43 -0.83
C GLN A 209 -15.19 -16.45 -0.72
N LYS A 210 -14.55 -17.63 -0.77
CA LYS A 210 -13.09 -17.75 -0.75
C LYS A 210 -12.45 -17.10 -1.98
N ILE A 211 -13.03 -17.30 -3.15
CA ILE A 211 -12.56 -16.68 -4.40
C ILE A 211 -12.69 -15.16 -4.32
N PHE A 212 -13.83 -14.66 -3.83
CA PHE A 212 -14.06 -13.23 -3.69
C PHE A 212 -13.14 -12.58 -2.65
N LEU A 213 -12.87 -13.23 -1.51
CA LEU A 213 -11.90 -12.73 -0.54
C LEU A 213 -10.49 -12.62 -1.16
N ARG A 214 -10.07 -13.64 -1.92
CA ARG A 214 -8.77 -13.61 -2.61
C ARG A 214 -8.72 -12.47 -3.65
N ASN A 215 -9.80 -12.24 -4.38
CA ASN A 215 -9.84 -11.28 -5.47
C ASN A 215 -10.19 -9.85 -5.02
N ALA A 216 -10.64 -9.65 -3.78
CA ALA A 216 -11.07 -8.36 -3.24
C ALA A 216 -10.01 -7.26 -3.41
N CYS A 217 -8.74 -7.63 -3.22
CA CYS A 217 -7.59 -6.74 -3.17
C CYS A 217 -6.46 -7.16 -4.14
N SER A 218 -6.71 -8.13 -5.01
CA SER A 218 -5.75 -8.69 -5.96
C SER A 218 -6.03 -8.23 -7.40
N GLY A 219 -5.00 -8.25 -8.25
CA GLY A 219 -5.11 -7.85 -9.67
C GLY A 219 -4.62 -6.42 -9.92
N HIS A 220 -4.92 -5.88 -11.10
CA HIS A 220 -4.57 -4.49 -11.41
C HIS A 220 -5.32 -3.54 -10.48
N PHE A 221 -4.74 -2.36 -10.22
CA PHE A 221 -5.25 -1.39 -9.25
C PHE A 221 -6.78 -1.20 -9.30
N TRP A 222 -7.35 -0.94 -10.48
CA TRP A 222 -8.79 -0.68 -10.66
C TRP A 222 -9.68 -1.94 -10.63
N GLU A 223 -9.11 -3.14 -10.64
CA GLU A 223 -9.84 -4.42 -10.58
C GLU A 223 -10.06 -4.88 -9.13
N LYS A 224 -9.34 -4.27 -8.17
CA LYS A 224 -9.45 -4.52 -6.73
C LYS A 224 -10.75 -3.96 -6.16
N PHE A 225 -11.87 -4.61 -6.45
CA PHE A 225 -13.20 -4.04 -6.22
C PHE A 225 -13.44 -3.61 -4.75
N ALA A 226 -12.93 -4.33 -3.75
CA ALA A 226 -13.12 -3.95 -2.35
C ALA A 226 -12.28 -2.71 -1.99
N CYS A 227 -11.01 -2.68 -2.42
CA CYS A 227 -10.11 -1.53 -2.29
C CYS A 227 -10.71 -0.27 -2.92
N ILE A 228 -11.15 -0.38 -4.17
CA ILE A 228 -11.69 0.75 -4.93
C ILE A 228 -13.01 1.24 -4.33
N THR A 229 -13.91 0.34 -3.94
CA THR A 229 -15.16 0.72 -3.25
C THR A 229 -14.85 1.47 -1.95
N GLY A 230 -13.92 0.94 -1.14
CA GLY A 230 -13.50 1.55 0.12
C GLY A 230 -12.89 2.94 -0.07
N MET A 231 -12.00 3.09 -1.05
CA MET A 231 -11.35 4.35 -1.39
C MET A 231 -12.38 5.43 -1.74
N PHE A 232 -13.37 5.10 -2.57
CA PHE A 232 -14.44 6.04 -2.91
C PHE A 232 -15.37 6.36 -1.72
N LEU A 233 -15.56 5.44 -0.76
CA LEU A 233 -16.32 5.74 0.46
C LEU A 233 -15.59 6.71 1.39
N TRP A 234 -14.26 6.56 1.52
CA TRP A 234 -13.45 7.53 2.26
C TRP A 234 -13.46 8.90 1.57
N SER A 235 -13.35 8.91 0.24
CA SER A 235 -13.48 10.13 -0.56
C SER A 235 -14.85 10.80 -0.39
N ASP A 236 -15.96 10.05 -0.48
CA ASP A 236 -17.31 10.59 -0.26
C ASP A 236 -17.49 11.14 1.16
N THR A 237 -16.91 10.46 2.15
CA THR A 237 -16.92 10.91 3.55
C THR A 237 -16.17 12.24 3.69
N TYR A 238 -14.99 12.34 3.07
CA TYR A 238 -14.19 13.57 3.06
C TYR A 238 -14.93 14.70 2.33
N ALA A 239 -15.48 14.44 1.14
CA ALA A 239 -16.23 15.44 0.38
C ALA A 239 -17.47 15.96 1.14
N SER A 240 -18.12 15.09 1.92
CA SER A 240 -19.35 15.44 2.64
C SER A 240 -19.11 16.17 3.97
N SER A 241 -18.00 15.91 4.66
CA SER A 241 -17.82 16.35 6.06
C SER A 241 -16.37 16.68 6.43
N GLY A 242 -15.48 16.71 5.44
CA GLY A 242 -14.05 16.97 5.58
C GLY A 242 -13.37 16.00 6.54
N ILE A 243 -12.24 16.45 7.10
CA ILE A 243 -11.41 15.71 8.05
C ILE A 243 -12.23 15.24 9.27
N LYS A 244 -13.18 16.05 9.76
CA LYS A 244 -14.04 15.69 10.90
C LYS A 244 -14.89 14.45 10.61
N GLY A 245 -15.44 14.37 9.40
CA GLY A 245 -16.20 13.21 8.94
C GLY A 245 -15.34 11.96 8.89
N VAL A 246 -14.18 12.05 8.23
CA VAL A 246 -13.22 10.94 8.12
C VAL A 246 -12.82 10.43 9.51
N LYS A 247 -12.45 11.34 10.42
CA LYS A 247 -12.11 10.99 11.81
C LYS A 247 -13.26 10.29 12.54
N THR A 248 -14.48 10.81 12.42
CA THR A 248 -15.67 10.20 13.04
C THR A 248 -15.94 8.79 12.52
N VAL A 249 -15.76 8.58 11.21
CA VAL A 249 -15.93 7.27 10.58
C VAL A 249 -14.83 6.31 11.00
N TYR A 250 -13.59 6.77 11.07
CA TYR A 250 -12.46 5.99 11.56
C TYR A 250 -12.69 5.53 12.99
N GLU A 251 -13.01 6.43 13.92
CA GLU A 251 -13.26 6.13 15.35
C GLU A 251 -14.41 5.12 15.57
N LYS A 252 -15.43 5.13 14.71
CA LYS A 252 -16.53 4.15 14.74
C LYS A 252 -16.10 2.74 14.32
N GLY A 253 -14.95 2.62 13.66
CA GLY A 253 -14.35 1.37 13.20
C GLY A 253 -15.04 0.71 12.02
N TRP A 254 -14.39 -0.33 11.50
CA TRP A 254 -14.74 -1.01 10.26
C TRP A 254 -16.14 -1.66 10.25
N LYS A 255 -16.67 -2.09 11.40
CA LYS A 255 -17.96 -2.82 11.47
C LYS A 255 -19.13 -2.02 10.91
N ASN A 256 -19.08 -0.69 11.09
CA ASN A 256 -20.11 0.24 10.66
C ASN A 256 -19.72 0.99 9.37
N PHE A 257 -18.53 0.75 8.84
CA PHE A 257 -18.03 1.47 7.67
C PHE A 257 -18.92 1.27 6.45
N SER A 258 -19.43 0.06 6.22
CA SER A 258 -20.37 -0.20 5.12
C SER A 258 -21.79 0.35 5.36
N ASN A 259 -22.08 0.89 6.55
CA ASN A 259 -23.42 1.42 6.89
C ASN A 259 -23.54 2.92 6.64
N THR A 260 -22.43 3.63 6.38
CA THR A 260 -22.44 5.00 5.85
C THR A 260 -22.92 5.05 4.40
N ILE A 261 -23.13 3.89 3.79
CA ILE A 261 -23.46 3.75 2.39
C ILE A 261 -24.93 4.05 2.14
N CYS A 262 -25.20 5.17 1.46
CA CYS A 262 -26.49 5.41 0.84
C CYS A 262 -26.50 4.72 -0.53
N TRP A 263 -26.74 3.41 -0.54
CA TRP A 263 -26.78 2.55 -1.74
C TRP A 263 -27.78 3.00 -2.82
N ARG A 264 -28.63 4.00 -2.53
CA ARG A 264 -29.73 4.45 -3.39
C ARG A 264 -29.35 5.45 -4.48
N LYS A 265 -28.06 5.80 -4.62
CA LYS A 265 -27.60 6.77 -5.62
C LYS A 265 -26.86 6.17 -6.82
N TYR A 266 -26.60 4.85 -6.85
CA TYR A 266 -25.76 4.21 -7.87
C TYR A 266 -26.30 2.87 -8.34
#